data_AF-A0A0Q5LAP2-F1
#
_entry.id   AF-A0A0Q5LAP2-F1
#
_cell.length_a   1.000
_cell.length_b   1.000
_cell.length_c   1.000
_cell.angle_alpha   90.00
_cell.angle_beta   90.00
_cell.angle_gamma   90.00
#
_symmetry.space_group_name_H-M   'P 1'
#
loop_
_entity.id
_entity.type
_entity.pdbx_description
1 polymer ?
#
loop_
_entity_poly.entity_id
_entity_poly.type
_entity_poly.pdbx_seq_one_letter_code
_entity_poly.pdbx_strand_id
1 'polypeptide(L)' 'MGSASSFEFTVRGDDVVIRHHGVTAAVLRGATASGFLAQVDQGDAQLLMARLTGNYRRGTERTAREHPRNAR' A
#
# COMPACT_ATOMS: atom_id res chain seq x y z
N MET A 1 -23.18 16.12 -5.04
CA MET A 1 -22.64 15.04 -5.89
C MET A 1 -21.14 15.26 -5.98
N GLY A 2 -20.31 14.38 -5.41
CA GLY A 2 -18.86 14.56 -5.43
C GLY A 2 -18.15 13.62 -4.49
N SER A 3 -17.92 12.37 -4.90
CA SER A 3 -17.02 11.47 -4.20
C SER A 3 -15.64 11.62 -4.82
N ALA A 4 -14.90 12.66 -4.43
CA ALA A 4 -13.54 12.90 -4.87
C ALA A 4 -12.52 12.15 -3.97
N SER A 5 -12.73 10.86 -3.76
CA SER A 5 -11.93 10.04 -2.84
C SER A 5 -11.67 8.63 -3.37
N SER A 6 -11.48 8.50 -4.69
CA SER A 6 -11.06 7.21 -5.27
C SER A 6 -9.56 7.04 -5.09
N PHE A 7 -9.16 6.31 -4.06
CA PHE A 7 -7.85 5.67 -4.04
C PHE A 7 -7.91 4.38 -4.87
N GLU A 8 -6.90 4.19 -5.70
CA GLU A 8 -6.68 2.99 -6.51
C GLU A 8 -5.34 2.38 -6.13
N PHE A 9 -5.22 1.06 -6.20
CA PHE A 9 -3.92 0.41 -6.09
C PHE A 9 -3.68 -0.55 -7.24
N THR A 10 -2.42 -0.71 -7.62
CA THR A 10 -2.00 -1.64 -8.67
C THR A 10 -0.83 -2.47 -8.15
N VAL A 11 -0.94 -3.78 -8.28
CA VAL A 11 0.14 -4.71 -7.94
C VAL A 11 1.09 -4.83 -9.13
N ARG A 12 2.40 -4.68 -8.89
CA ARG A 12 3.47 -4.84 -9.86
C ARG A 12 4.51 -5.80 -9.29
N GLY A 13 4.33 -7.11 -9.54
CA GLY A 13 5.14 -8.14 -8.89
C GLY A 13 4.97 -8.08 -7.37
N ASP A 14 6.05 -7.84 -6.65
CA ASP A 14 6.07 -7.68 -5.19
C ASP A 14 5.84 -6.23 -4.71
N ASP A 15 5.57 -5.32 -5.63
CA ASP A 15 5.28 -3.92 -5.33
C ASP A 15 3.77 -3.62 -5.43
N VAL A 16 3.31 -2.64 -4.66
CA VAL A 16 1.96 -2.09 -4.76
C VAL A 16 2.06 -0.58 -4.93
N VAL A 17 1.51 -0.08 -6.03
CA VAL A 17 1.46 1.35 -6.33
C VAL A 17 0.07 1.86 -5.97
N ILE A 18 0.00 2.78 -5.02
CA ILE A 18 -1.23 3.45 -4.62
C ILE A 18 -1.32 4.79 -5.37
N ARG A 19 -2.47 5.05 -5.99
CA ARG A 19 -2.78 6.25 -6.74
C ARG A 19 -3.99 6.94 -6.13
N HIS A 20 -3.99 8.26 -6.17
CA HIS A 20 -5.09 9.10 -5.75
C HIS A 20 -5.31 10.14 -6.84
N HIS A 21 -6.52 10.18 -7.42
CA HIS A 21 -6.85 11.05 -8.56
C HIS A 21 -5.84 11.00 -9.70
N GLY A 22 -5.42 9.79 -10.06
CA GLY A 22 -4.46 9.55 -11.14
C GLY A 22 -2.99 9.81 -10.79
N VAL A 23 -2.70 10.45 -9.65
CA VAL A 23 -1.33 10.74 -9.16
C VAL A 23 -0.84 9.62 -8.26
N THR A 24 0.41 9.18 -8.43
CA THR A 24 1.04 8.22 -7.53
C THR A 24 1.19 8.81 -6.13
N ALA A 25 0.44 8.27 -5.17
CA ALA A 25 0.44 8.72 -3.79
C ALA A 25 1.47 7.97 -2.93
N ALA A 26 1.63 6.66 -3.16
CA ALA A 26 2.63 5.84 -2.47
C ALA A 26 3.04 4.62 -3.31
N VAL A 27 4.24 4.09 -3.04
CA VAL A 27 4.70 2.80 -3.57
C VAL A 27 5.15 1.95 -2.39
N LEU A 28 4.49 0.82 -2.20
CA LEU A 28 4.82 -0.20 -1.22
C LEU A 28 5.63 -1.30 -1.89
N ARG A 29 6.60 -1.87 -1.18
CA ARG A 29 7.47 -2.91 -1.71
C ARG A 29 7.56 -4.10 -0.76
N GLY A 30 7.62 -5.31 -1.30
CA GLY A 30 7.87 -6.55 -0.56
C GLY A 30 6.88 -6.78 0.60
N ALA A 31 7.39 -6.83 1.84
CA ALA A 31 6.59 -7.10 3.02
C ALA A 31 5.47 -6.07 3.24
N THR A 32 5.73 -4.80 2.96
CA THR A 32 4.71 -3.74 3.13
C THR A 32 3.60 -3.87 2.09
N ALA A 33 3.94 -4.26 0.86
CA ALA A 33 2.97 -4.56 -0.18
C ALA A 33 2.09 -5.77 0.21
N SER A 34 2.72 -6.84 0.69
CA SER A 34 2.01 -8.03 1.18
C SER A 34 1.09 -7.72 2.37
N GLY A 35 1.58 -6.96 3.35
CA GLY A 35 0.80 -6.55 4.53
C GLY A 35 -0.34 -5.59 4.20
N PHE A 36 -0.17 -4.76 3.18
CA PHE A 36 -1.24 -3.93 2.64
C PHE A 36 -2.34 -4.79 2.00
N LEU A 37 -1.97 -5.72 1.12
CA LEU A 37 -2.94 -6.61 0.46
C LEU A 37 -3.73 -7.46 1.46
N ALA A 38 -3.07 -7.96 2.51
CA ALA A 38 -3.73 -8.72 3.58
C ALA A 38 -4.74 -7.89 4.40
N GLN A 39 -4.50 -6.59 4.56
CA GLN A 39 -5.44 -5.70 5.26
C GLN A 39 -6.56 -5.19 4.34
N VAL A 40 -6.28 -5.03 3.05
CA VAL A 40 -7.32 -4.74 2.03
C VAL A 40 -8.34 -5.86 1.96
N ASP A 41 -7.88 -7.12 2.01
CA ASP A 41 -8.73 -8.31 2.05
C ASP A 41 -9.65 -8.36 3.29
N GLN A 42 -9.23 -7.74 4.39
CA GLN A 42 -10.01 -7.63 5.62
C GLN A 42 -11.13 -6.57 5.57
N GLY A 43 -11.17 -5.72 4.54
CA GLY A 43 -12.38 -4.98 4.17
C GLY A 43 -12.27 -3.45 4.09
N ASP A 44 -11.24 -2.83 4.68
CA ASP A 44 -11.17 -1.35 4.79
C ASP A 44 -10.07 -0.73 3.93
N ALA A 45 -10.08 -1.06 2.64
CA ALA A 45 -9.07 -0.62 1.68
C ALA A 45 -8.93 0.93 1.60
N GLN A 46 -10.05 1.66 1.55
CA GLN A 46 -10.04 3.12 1.36
C GLN A 46 -9.49 3.86 2.58
N LEU A 47 -9.94 3.50 3.79
CA LEU A 47 -9.44 4.11 5.04
C LEU A 47 -7.96 3.81 5.24
N LEU A 48 -7.54 2.58 4.89
CA LEU A 48 -6.15 2.17 4.97
C LEU A 48 -5.29 2.97 3.99
N MET A 49 -5.72 3.09 2.73
CA MET A 49 -5.01 3.90 1.72
C MET A 49 -4.91 5.36 2.15
N ALA A 50 -6.00 5.98 2.64
CA ALA A 50 -5.99 7.36 3.12
C ALA A 50 -5.00 7.57 4.28
N ARG A 51 -4.96 6.64 5.24
CA ARG A 51 -3.98 6.65 6.34
C ARG A 51 -2.55 6.50 5.83
N LEU A 52 -2.35 5.60 4.88
CA LEU A 52 -1.04 5.25 4.35
C LEU A 52 -0.43 6.41 3.54
N THR A 53 -1.23 7.06 2.71
CA THR A 53 -0.83 8.23 1.93
C THR A 53 -0.71 9.51 2.78
N GLY A 54 -1.38 9.56 3.95
CA GLY A 54 -1.36 10.71 4.84
C GLY A 54 -0.20 10.76 5.85
N ASN A 55 0.29 9.62 6.36
CA ASN A 55 1.25 9.60 7.49
C ASN A 55 2.35 8.52 7.45
N TYR A 56 2.33 7.55 6.53
CA TYR A 56 3.18 6.35 6.64
C TYR A 56 4.62 6.51 6.08
N ARG A 57 5.01 7.73 5.68
CA ARG A 57 6.30 8.00 5.00
C ARG A 57 7.54 7.86 5.90
N ARG A 58 7.39 7.69 7.22
CA ARG A 58 8.51 7.91 8.17
C ARG A 58 9.22 6.68 8.74
N GLY A 59 8.79 5.42 8.49
CA GLY A 59 9.19 4.35 9.42
C GLY A 59 9.53 2.95 8.94
N THR A 60 9.66 2.61 7.65
CA THR A 60 9.64 1.16 7.30
C THR A 60 10.57 0.71 6.18
N GLU A 61 11.72 1.35 6.01
CA GLU A 61 12.77 0.86 5.10
C GLU A 61 13.50 -0.41 5.63
N ARG A 62 13.33 -0.78 6.91
CA ARG A 62 14.10 -1.87 7.55
C ARG A 62 13.41 -3.24 7.69
N THR A 63 12.09 -3.35 7.60
CA THR A 63 11.37 -4.60 7.99
C THR A 63 11.20 -5.61 6.84
N ALA A 64 11.70 -5.34 5.64
CA ALA A 64 11.48 -6.22 4.47
C ALA A 64 12.45 -7.42 4.36
N ARG A 65 13.49 -7.51 5.18
CA ARG A 65 14.54 -8.56 5.07
C ARG A 65 14.17 -9.89 5.76
N GLU A 66 13.09 -9.95 6.53
CA GLU A 66 12.78 -11.13 7.37
C GLU A 66 11.48 -11.86 6.98
N HIS A 67 10.89 -11.54 5.82
CA HIS A 67 9.70 -12.25 5.37
C HIS A 67 10.08 -13.59 4.69
N PRO A 68 9.44 -14.72 5.03
CA PRO A 68 9.75 -16.04 4.44
C PRO A 68 9.51 -16.14 2.92
N ARG A 69 8.98 -15.07 2.30
CA ARG A 69 8.75 -14.94 0.86
C ARG A 69 9.92 -14.29 0.11
N ASN A 70 10.77 -13.52 0.82
CA ASN A 70 11.96 -12.84 0.30
C ASN A 70 13.25 -13.68 0.44
N ALA A 71 13.13 -14.93 0.91
CA ALA A 71 14.25 -15.86 1.12
C ALA A 71 14.31 -16.96 0.04
N ARG A 72 13.87 -16.67 -1.18
CA ARG A 72 14.03 -17.56 -2.35
C ARG A 72 14.96 -16.94 -3.38
#